data_AF-A0A1V5AW73-F1
#
_entry.id   AF-A0A1V5AW73-F1
#
_cell.length_a   1.000
_cell.length_b   1.000
_cell.length_c   1.000
_cell.angle_alpha   90.00
_cell.angle_beta   90.00
_cell.angle_gamma   90.00
#
_symmetry.space_group_name_H-M   'P 1'
#
loop_
_entity.id
_entity.type
_entity.pdbx_description
1 polymer ?
#
loop_
_entity_poly.entity_id
_entity_poly.type
_entity_poly.pdbx_seq_one_letter_code
_entity_poly.pdbx_strand_id
1 'polypeptide(L)'
;MIRRREENRSKPAKTMNPDGGLEGDLRAETLKWQKRAEDLFSSASGDEHFLENISAYLSDSNYFLEKGDLIRAFEAVVWAWAWMEIGLEIKCLKKKG
;
A
#
# COMPACT_ATOMS: atom_id res chain seq x y z
N MET A 1 -35.46 6.96 -39.44
CA MET A 1 -35.92 6.20 -38.25
C MET A 1 -34.71 5.92 -37.38
N ILE A 2 -34.61 6.57 -36.22
CA ILE A 2 -33.38 6.75 -35.43
C ILE A 2 -33.03 5.46 -34.67
N ARG A 3 -31.81 4.94 -34.87
CA ARG A 3 -31.21 3.89 -34.02
C ARG A 3 -31.02 4.46 -32.60
N ARG A 4 -31.76 3.94 -31.62
CA ARG A 4 -31.58 4.29 -30.20
C ARG A 4 -30.22 3.76 -29.72
N ARG A 5 -29.37 4.67 -29.25
CA ARG A 5 -28.17 4.37 -28.46
C ARG A 5 -28.60 3.75 -27.14
N GLU A 6 -28.50 2.43 -27.04
CA GLU A 6 -28.18 1.77 -25.77
C GLU A 6 -26.68 1.98 -25.55
N GLU A 7 -26.30 2.86 -24.61
CA GLU A 7 -25.01 2.87 -23.90
C GLU A 7 -24.86 4.21 -23.16
N ASN A 8 -25.49 4.28 -22.00
CA ASN A 8 -25.02 5.11 -20.89
C ASN A 8 -25.63 4.54 -19.60
N ARG A 9 -25.34 3.26 -19.33
CA ARG A 9 -25.44 2.73 -17.98
C ARG A 9 -24.14 3.12 -17.30
N SER A 10 -24.14 4.25 -16.59
CA SER A 10 -23.07 4.57 -15.64
C SER A 10 -22.75 3.31 -14.84
N LYS A 11 -21.51 2.83 -14.94
CA LYS A 11 -21.03 1.75 -14.09
C LYS A 11 -21.30 2.18 -12.64
N PRO A 12 -21.87 1.31 -11.79
CA PRO A 12 -22.04 1.65 -10.39
C PRO A 12 -20.65 1.96 -9.84
N ALA A 13 -20.50 3.13 -9.21
CA ALA A 13 -19.35 3.44 -8.39
C ALA A 13 -19.14 2.25 -7.43
N LYS A 14 -17.89 1.79 -7.30
CA LYS A 14 -17.52 0.76 -6.33
C LYS A 14 -18.24 1.05 -5.02
N THR A 15 -18.99 0.07 -4.55
CA THR A 15 -19.78 0.08 -3.33
C THR A 15 -18.97 0.70 -2.19
N MET A 16 -19.42 1.86 -1.71
CA MET A 16 -18.92 2.49 -0.48
C MET A 16 -19.11 1.51 0.68
N ASN A 17 -18.04 1.31 1.44
CA ASN A 17 -18.09 0.56 2.69
C ASN A 17 -19.13 1.20 3.63
N PRO A 18 -19.89 0.39 4.40
CA PRO A 18 -20.98 0.90 5.25
C PRO A 18 -20.52 1.79 6.42
N ASP A 19 -19.20 1.88 6.69
CA ASP A 19 -18.56 2.77 7.67
C ASP A 19 -17.77 3.93 7.01
N GLY A 20 -17.93 4.13 5.69
CA GLY A 20 -16.96 4.79 4.81
C GLY A 20 -16.83 6.32 4.92
N GLY A 21 -15.84 6.75 5.67
CA GLY A 21 -15.20 8.07 5.57
C GLY A 21 -13.71 7.94 5.24
N LEU A 22 -13.06 9.06 4.88
CA LEU A 22 -11.64 9.12 4.54
C LEU A 22 -10.73 8.42 5.57
N GLU A 23 -11.08 8.53 6.86
CA GLU A 23 -10.36 7.86 7.96
C GLU A 23 -10.39 6.33 7.83
N GLY A 24 -11.58 5.75 7.58
CA GLY A 24 -11.74 4.31 7.39
C GLY A 24 -11.00 3.80 6.15
N ASP A 25 -11.03 4.57 5.07
CA ASP A 25 -10.31 4.24 3.83
C ASP A 25 -8.79 4.28 4.03
N LEU A 26 -8.27 5.32 4.70
CA LEU A 26 -6.84 5.41 5.03
C LEU A 26 -6.39 4.26 5.92
N ARG A 27 -7.17 3.91 6.95
CA ARG A 27 -6.86 2.80 7.83
C ARG A 27 -6.85 1.47 7.07
N ALA A 28 -7.85 1.22 6.23
CA ALA A 28 -7.96 0.00 5.45
C ALA A 28 -6.82 -0.15 4.44
N GLU A 29 -6.48 0.92 3.72
CA GLU A 29 -5.36 0.90 2.77
C GLU A 29 -4.01 0.77 3.48
N THR A 30 -3.81 1.44 4.63
CA THR A 30 -2.58 1.29 5.44
C THR A 30 -2.37 -0.17 5.83
N LEU A 31 -3.39 -0.81 6.45
CA LEU A 31 -3.31 -2.22 6.88
C LEU A 31 -3.05 -3.18 5.71
N LYS A 32 -3.72 -2.95 4.57
CA LYS A 32 -3.55 -3.74 3.36
C LYS A 32 -2.11 -3.66 2.83
N TRP A 33 -1.54 -2.46 2.79
CA TRP A 33 -0.18 -2.28 2.29
C TRP A 33 0.88 -2.72 3.29
N GLN A 34 0.65 -2.58 4.60
CA GLN A 34 1.56 -3.08 5.63
C GLN A 34 1.71 -4.58 5.50
N LYS A 35 0.60 -5.31 5.43
CA LYS A 35 0.62 -6.76 5.25
C LYS A 35 1.41 -7.18 4.00
N ARG A 36 1.15 -6.53 2.85
CA ARG A 36 1.88 -6.82 1.60
C ARG A 36 3.37 -6.55 1.72
N ALA A 37 3.72 -5.44 2.36
CA ALA A 37 5.10 -5.02 2.54
C ALA A 37 5.83 -5.97 3.51
N GLU A 38 5.22 -6.34 4.64
CA GLU A 38 5.76 -7.33 5.59
C GLU A 38 5.97 -8.71 4.93
N ASP A 39 4.98 -9.19 4.16
CA ASP A 39 5.09 -10.44 3.40
C ASP A 39 6.28 -10.39 2.43
N LEU A 40 6.40 -9.30 1.66
CA LEU A 40 7.52 -9.11 0.74
C LEU A 40 8.86 -8.98 1.46
N PHE A 41 8.92 -8.22 2.55
CA PHE A 41 10.13 -8.02 3.34
C PHE A 41 10.66 -9.33 3.93
N SER A 42 9.76 -10.19 4.45
CA SER A 42 10.14 -11.49 5.02
C SER A 42 10.85 -12.41 4.02
N SER A 43 10.52 -12.25 2.73
CA SER A 43 11.12 -12.99 1.62
C SER A 43 12.21 -12.21 0.88
N ALA A 44 12.49 -10.96 1.23
CA ALA A 44 13.50 -10.16 0.57
C ALA A 44 14.92 -10.45 1.10
N SER A 45 15.92 -10.30 0.24
CA SER A 45 17.33 -10.22 0.61
C SER A 45 18.08 -9.31 -0.36
N GLY A 46 19.25 -8.82 0.02
CA GLY A 46 20.06 -7.95 -0.84
C GLY A 46 20.83 -6.91 -0.03
N ASP A 47 20.90 -5.70 -0.57
CA ASP A 47 21.56 -4.56 0.03
C ASP A 47 20.99 -4.23 1.43
N GLU A 48 21.87 -4.17 2.43
CA GLU A 48 21.48 -3.97 3.83
C GLU A 48 20.87 -2.59 4.07
N HIS A 49 21.34 -1.53 3.40
CA HIS A 49 20.78 -0.19 3.57
C HIS A 49 19.36 -0.08 3.02
N PHE A 50 19.06 -0.78 1.92
CA PHE A 50 17.68 -0.92 1.45
C PHE A 50 16.82 -1.63 2.49
N LEU A 51 17.29 -2.76 3.04
CA LEU A 51 16.54 -3.52 4.05
C LEU A 51 16.33 -2.74 5.35
N GLU A 52 17.33 -1.99 5.81
CA GLU A 52 17.27 -1.11 6.97
C GLU A 52 16.22 0.00 6.77
N ASN A 53 16.26 0.70 5.63
CA ASN A 53 15.29 1.75 5.33
C ASN A 53 13.86 1.19 5.26
N ILE A 54 13.68 0.06 4.59
CA ILE A 54 12.39 -0.62 4.53
C ILE A 54 11.88 -0.97 5.92
N SER A 55 12.72 -1.58 6.76
CA SER A 55 12.35 -1.96 8.12
C SER A 55 12.00 -0.75 8.98
N ALA A 56 12.73 0.36 8.81
CA ALA A 56 12.46 1.60 9.53
C ALA A 56 11.08 2.16 9.17
N TYR A 57 10.75 2.24 7.87
CA TYR A 57 9.43 2.73 7.43
C TYR A 57 8.27 1.79 7.80
N LEU A 58 8.49 0.47 7.85
CA LEU A 58 7.49 -0.48 8.37
C LEU A 58 7.24 -0.26 9.87
N SER A 59 8.32 -0.08 10.64
CA SER A 59 8.24 0.24 12.07
C SER A 59 7.49 1.56 12.31
N ASP A 60 7.83 2.60 11.54
CA ASP A 60 7.16 3.90 11.62
C ASP A 60 5.67 3.81 11.27
N SER A 61 5.34 3.08 10.20
CA SER A 61 3.94 2.85 9.82
C SER A 61 3.15 2.19 10.95
N ASN A 62 3.72 1.15 11.59
CA ASN A 62 3.10 0.47 12.72
C ASN A 62 2.92 1.43 13.90
N TYR A 63 3.96 2.19 14.25
CA TYR A 63 3.90 3.19 15.31
C TYR A 63 2.80 4.24 15.08
N PHE A 64 2.76 4.86 13.89
CA PHE A 64 1.77 5.89 13.58
C PHE A 64 0.35 5.34 13.55
N LEU A 65 0.17 4.12 13.03
CA LEU A 65 -1.13 3.46 13.01
C LEU A 65 -1.65 3.20 14.43
N GLU A 66 -0.80 2.70 15.33
CA GLU A 66 -1.14 2.51 16.75
C GLU A 66 -1.53 3.81 17.46
N LYS A 67 -0.93 4.94 17.06
CA LYS A 67 -1.27 6.27 17.58
C LYS A 67 -2.49 6.91 16.93
N GLY A 68 -3.06 6.29 15.89
CA GLY A 68 -4.16 6.86 15.12
C GLY A 68 -3.75 7.98 14.16
N ASP A 69 -2.45 8.19 13.91
CA ASP A 69 -1.93 9.13 12.92
C ASP A 69 -1.96 8.47 11.53
N LEU A 70 -3.17 8.38 10.95
CA LEU A 70 -3.40 7.61 9.73
C LEU A 70 -2.69 8.18 8.49
N ILE A 71 -2.44 9.49 8.47
CA ILE A 71 -1.73 10.13 7.34
C ILE A 71 -0.28 9.67 7.34
N ARG A 72 0.41 9.77 8.48
CA ARG A 72 1.81 9.34 8.57
C ARG A 72 1.97 7.84 8.50
N ALA A 73 1.00 7.07 9.02
CA ALA A 73 0.98 5.63 8.86
C ALA A 73 0.92 5.23 7.37
N PHE A 74 -0.02 5.83 6.62
CA PHE A 74 -0.15 5.57 5.19
C PHE A 74 1.07 6.04 4.39
N GLU A 75 1.62 7.22 4.71
CA GLU A 75 2.84 7.73 4.08
C GLU A 75 4.03 6.78 4.30
N ALA A 76 4.27 6.34 5.54
CA ALA A 76 5.39 5.48 5.89
C ALA A 76 5.31 4.13 5.16
N VAL A 77 4.13 3.49 5.09
CA VAL A 77 4.02 2.22 4.36
C VAL A 77 4.23 2.39 2.85
N VAL A 78 3.81 3.52 2.27
CA VAL A 78 4.09 3.83 0.85
C VAL A 78 5.60 4.00 0.61
N TRP A 79 6.32 4.65 1.54
CA TRP A 79 7.78 4.74 1.47
C TRP A 79 8.45 3.37 1.58
N ALA A 80 8.02 2.52 2.51
CA ALA A 80 8.53 1.16 2.62
C ALA A 80 8.35 0.38 1.30
N TRP A 81 7.16 0.47 0.70
CA TRP A 81 6.86 -0.19 -0.57
C TRP A 81 7.68 0.36 -1.73
N ALA A 82 7.89 1.68 -1.80
CA ALA A 82 8.70 2.31 -2.84
C ALA A 82 10.16 1.82 -2.80
N TRP A 83 10.78 1.76 -1.61
CA TRP A 83 12.12 1.21 -1.45
C TRP A 83 12.21 -0.26 -1.89
N MET A 84 11.19 -1.08 -1.60
CA MET A 84 11.13 -2.47 -2.07
C MET A 84 11.09 -2.55 -3.60
N GLU A 85 10.16 -1.86 -4.24
CA GLU A 85 9.97 -1.91 -5.70
C GLU A 85 11.19 -1.37 -6.44
N ILE A 86 11.74 -0.22 -6.00
CA ILE A 86 12.96 0.36 -6.57
C ILE A 86 14.12 -0.61 -6.39
N GLY A 87 14.30 -1.17 -5.19
CA GLY A 87 15.38 -2.10 -4.89
C GLY A 87 15.33 -3.36 -5.75
N LEU A 88 14.12 -3.89 -6.00
CA LEU A 88 13.92 -5.03 -6.90
C LEU A 88 14.22 -4.67 -8.36
N GLU A 89 13.74 -3.52 -8.84
CA GLU A 89 13.93 -3.05 -10.21
C GLU A 89 15.43 -2.86 -10.53
N ILE A 90 16.17 -2.21 -9.64
CA ILE A 90 17.62 -1.96 -9.82
C ILE A 90 18.50 -3.14 -9.36
N LYS A 91 17.89 -4.26 -8.96
CA LYS A 91 18.55 -5.50 -8.53
C LYS A 91 19.42 -5.37 -7.27
N CYS A 92 19.18 -4.35 -6.45
CA CYS A 92 19.73 -4.23 -5.10
C CYS A 92 19.03 -5.17 -4.12
N LEU A 93 17.77 -5.53 -4.40
CA LEU A 93 16.99 -6.54 -3.67
C LEU A 93 16.61 -7.70 -4.59
N LYS A 94 16.34 -8.85 -3.96
CA LYS A 94 15.87 -10.08 -4.60
C LYS A 94 14.80 -10.72 -3.71
N LYS A 95 13.81 -11.35 -4.32
CA LYS A 95 12.90 -12.25 -3.61
C LYS A 95 13.59 -13.61 -3.44
N LYS A 96 13.56 -14.15 -2.23
CA LYS A 96 13.87 -15.56 -1.98
C LYS A 96 12.80 -16.37 -2.71
N GLY A 97 13.25 -17.21 -3.66
CA GLY A 97 12.40 -18.11 -4.42
C GLY A 97 11.83 -19.23 -3.56
#